data_AF-A0A223EEV1-F1
#
_entry.id   AF-A0A223EEV1-F1
#
_cell.length_a   1.000
_cell.length_b   1.000
_cell.length_c   1.000
_cell.angle_alpha   90.00
_cell.angle_beta   90.00
_cell.angle_gamma   90.00
#
_symmetry.space_group_name_H-M   'P 1'
#
loop_
_entity.id
_entity.type
_entity.pdbx_description
1 polymer ?
#
loop_
_entity_poly.entity_id
_entity_poly.type
_entity_poly.pdbx_seq_one_letter_code
_entity_poly.pdbx_strand_id
1 'polypeptide(L)' 'MSKLESLIIFKLVWDIIGSEFGGGHQQYETFYNGALFVTKGFSFRNYGYDEPVQMVDEFLGSYSLPTQVKELI' A
#
# COMPACT_ATOMS: atom_id res chain seq x y z
N MET A 1 9.61 -34.00 14.48
CA MET A 1 10.66 -32.97 14.36
C MET A 1 11.59 -33.09 15.56
N SER A 2 12.87 -33.34 15.31
CA SER A 2 13.88 -33.41 16.37
C SER A 2 14.19 -32.02 16.93
N LYS A 3 14.70 -31.94 18.16
CA LYS A 3 15.08 -30.66 18.78
C LYS A 3 16.10 -29.87 17.94
N LEU A 4 17.01 -30.58 17.27
CA LEU A 4 18.02 -30.00 16.40
C LEU A 4 17.40 -29.36 15.16
N GLU A 5 16.46 -30.05 14.52
CA GLU A 5 15.73 -29.51 13.36
C GLU A 5 14.98 -28.22 13.74
N SER A 6 14.31 -28.21 14.89
CA SER A 6 13.65 -27.00 15.40
C SER A 6 14.62 -25.83 15.58
N LEU A 7 15.77 -26.07 16.22
CA LEU A 7 16.76 -25.04 16.45
C LEU A 7 17.31 -24.44 15.14
N ILE A 8 17.58 -25.30 14.16
CA ILE A 8 18.07 -24.87 12.85
C ILE A 8 17.04 -23.99 12.15
N ILE A 9 15.76 -24.37 12.16
CA ILE A 9 14.69 -23.58 11.55
C ILE A 9 14.58 -22.21 12.23
N PHE A 10 14.63 -22.15 13.57
CA PHE A 10 14.59 -20.87 14.27
C PHE A 10 15.78 -19.98 13.96
N LYS A 11 16.99 -20.54 13.87
CA LYS A 11 18.18 -19.76 13.50
C LYS A 11 18.09 -19.25 12.07
N LEU A 12 17.60 -20.07 11.14
CA LEU A 12 17.39 -19.66 9.75
C LEU A 12 16.40 -18.51 9.66
N VAL A 13 15.26 -18.61 10.35
CA VAL A 13 14.27 -17.52 10.39
C VAL A 13 14.89 -16.25 10.95
N TRP A 14 15.65 -16.35 12.05
CA TRP A 14 16.34 -15.20 12.63
C TRP A 14 17.33 -14.55 11.65
N ASP A 15 18.09 -15.35 10.89
CA ASP A 15 19.02 -14.78 9.92
C ASP A 15 18.30 -14.06 8.77
N ILE A 16 17.11 -14.51 8.38
CA ILE A 16 16.31 -13.89 7.31
C ILE A 16 15.70 -12.55 7.75
N ILE A 17 15.24 -12.40 9.00
CA ILE A 17 14.45 -11.21 9.42
C ILE A 17 15.07 -10.37 10.53
N GLY A 18 15.88 -10.96 11.41
CA GLY A 18 16.29 -10.35 12.68
C GLY A 18 17.79 -10.08 12.81
N SER A 19 18.61 -10.80 12.05
CA SER A 19 20.04 -10.51 11.97
C SER A 19 20.30 -9.18 11.24
N GLU A 20 21.52 -8.66 11.33
CA GLU A 20 21.94 -7.49 10.54
C GLU A 20 21.77 -7.71 9.03
N PHE A 21 22.03 -8.94 8.56
CA PHE A 21 21.77 -9.33 7.18
C PHE A 21 20.28 -9.20 6.83
N GLY A 22 19.40 -9.78 7.64
CA GLY A 22 17.95 -9.70 7.44
C GLY A 22 17.40 -8.28 7.53
N GLY A 23 17.84 -7.50 8.52
CA GLY A 23 17.47 -6.10 8.69
C GLY A 23 17.96 -5.21 7.53
N GLY A 24 19.16 -5.47 7.02
CA GLY A 24 19.70 -4.80 5.83
C GLY A 24 18.87 -5.12 4.58
N HIS A 25 18.52 -6.39 4.37
CA HIS A 25 17.62 -6.80 3.30
C HIS A 25 16.24 -6.16 3.41
N GLN A 26 15.66 -6.10 4.61
CA GLN A 26 14.37 -5.44 4.83
C GLN A 26 14.41 -3.94 4.45
N GLN A 27 15.46 -3.23 4.86
CA GLN A 27 15.64 -1.83 4.49
C GLN A 27 15.84 -1.66 2.99
N TYR A 28 16.67 -2.52 2.39
CA TYR A 28 16.89 -2.54 0.96
C TYR A 28 15.58 -2.74 0.19
N GLU A 29 14.81 -3.79 0.48
CA GLU A 29 13.54 -4.05 -0.21
C GLU A 29 12.51 -2.93 -0.01
N THR A 30 12.49 -2.28 1.15
CA THR A 30 11.58 -1.16 1.42
C THR A 30 11.93 0.09 0.62
N PHE A 31 13.22 0.35 0.42
CA PHE A 31 13.71 1.63 -0.12
C PHE A 31 14.54 1.50 -1.40
N TYR A 32 14.55 0.33 -2.04
CA TYR A 32 15.31 0.07 -3.25
C TYR A 32 14.97 1.08 -4.36
N ASN A 33 13.68 1.38 -4.49
CA ASN A 33 13.15 2.38 -5.43
C ASN A 33 13.01 3.78 -4.80
N GLY A 34 13.75 4.07 -3.73
CA GLY A 34 13.73 5.33 -3.01
C GLY A 34 12.74 5.40 -1.85
N ALA A 35 12.64 6.59 -1.25
CA ALA A 35 11.73 6.82 -0.12
C ALA A 35 10.26 6.63 -0.53
N LEU A 36 9.46 6.00 0.35
CA LEU A 36 8.07 5.63 0.06
C LEU A 36 7.20 6.79 -0.46
N PHE A 37 7.39 8.00 0.05
CA PHE A 37 6.63 9.18 -0.40
C PHE A 37 6.98 9.60 -1.85
N VAL A 38 8.20 9.31 -2.31
CA VAL A 38 8.62 9.57 -3.70
C VAL A 38 7.95 8.59 -4.64
N THR A 39 8.02 7.29 -4.34
CA THR A 39 7.42 6.24 -5.17
C THR A 39 5.90 6.39 -5.24
N LYS A 40 5.24 6.64 -4.09
CA LYS A 40 3.79 6.92 -4.06
C LYS A 40 3.44 8.20 -4.81
N GLY A 41 4.25 9.24 -4.67
CA GLY A 41 4.07 10.49 -5.41
C GLY A 41 4.20 10.30 -6.92
N PHE A 42 5.07 9.39 -7.37
CA PHE A 42 5.17 9.03 -8.78
C PHE A 42 3.90 8.33 -9.27
N SER A 43 3.39 7.34 -8.54
CA SER A 43 2.12 6.69 -8.88
C SER A 43 0.96 7.69 -8.90
N PHE A 44 0.88 8.57 -7.90
CA PHE A 44 -0.13 9.63 -7.85
C PHE A 44 -0.06 10.52 -9.08
N ARG A 45 1.11 11.07 -9.44
CA ARG A 45 1.23 11.98 -10.58
C ARG A 45 0.95 11.35 -11.95
N ASN A 46 1.17 10.05 -12.09
CA ASN A 46 1.07 9.36 -13.39
C ASN A 46 -0.16 8.47 -13.51
N TYR A 47 -1.04 8.44 -12.52
CA TYR A 47 -2.30 7.72 -12.62
C TYR A 47 -3.28 8.49 -13.51
N GLY A 48 -3.95 7.80 -14.42
CA GLY A 48 -4.96 8.39 -15.31
C GLY A 48 -6.28 8.62 -14.55
N TYR A 49 -6.41 9.78 -13.90
CA TYR A 49 -7.58 10.09 -13.08
C TYR A 49 -8.87 10.32 -13.87
N ASP A 50 -8.79 10.60 -15.16
CA ASP A 50 -9.95 11.01 -15.96
C ASP A 50 -11.08 9.97 -15.92
N GLU A 51 -10.75 8.70 -16.14
CA GLU A 51 -11.72 7.59 -16.12
C GLU A 51 -12.41 7.41 -14.74
N PRO A 52 -11.69 7.25 -13.62
CA PRO A 52 -12.35 7.08 -12.31
C PRO A 52 -13.09 8.32 -11.84
N VAL A 53 -12.64 9.52 -12.19
CA VAL A 53 -13.40 10.75 -11.91
C VAL A 53 -14.71 10.74 -12.70
N GLN A 54 -14.66 10.44 -14.00
CA GLN A 54 -15.87 10.33 -14.82
C GLN A 54 -16.85 9.28 -14.27
N MET A 55 -16.37 8.11 -13.84
CA MET A 55 -17.22 7.08 -13.23
C MET A 55 -17.94 7.58 -11.98
N VAL A 56 -17.25 8.35 -11.13
CA VAL A 56 -17.84 8.94 -9.94
C VAL A 56 -18.87 10.01 -10.32
N ASP A 57 -18.57 10.85 -11.32
CA ASP A 57 -19.49 11.88 -11.81
C ASP A 57 -20.77 11.26 -12.39
N GLU A 58 -20.66 10.19 -13.18
CA GLU A 58 -21.81 9.45 -13.71
C GLU A 58 -22.66 8.84 -12.59
N PHE A 59 -22.03 8.25 -11.58
CA PHE A 59 -22.73 7.70 -10.42
C PHE A 59 -23.45 8.79 -9.61
N LEU A 60 -22.77 9.89 -9.30
CA LEU A 60 -23.37 11.01 -8.56
C LEU A 60 -24.48 11.70 -9.37
N GLY A 61 -24.35 11.75 -10.70
CA GLY A 61 -25.37 12.26 -11.61
C GLY A 61 -26.60 11.36 -11.72
N SER A 62 -26.51 10.09 -11.30
CA SER A 62 -27.63 9.13 -11.37
C SER A 62 -28.74 9.40 -10.34
N TYR A 63 -28.49 10.24 -9.33
CA TYR A 63 -29.48 10.61 -8.33
C TYR A 63 -29.45 12.11 -8.04
N SER A 64 -30.51 12.61 -7.41
CA SER A 64 -30.60 14.01 -6.99
C SER A 64 -30.98 14.11 -5.52
N LEU A 65 -30.54 15.20 -4.89
CA LEU A 65 -30.95 15.48 -3.52
C LEU A 65 -32.48 15.69 -3.45
N PRO A 66 -33.14 15.19 -2.39
CA PRO A 66 -34.53 15.53 -2.11
C PRO A 66 -34.70 17.05 -2.04
N THR A 67 -35.83 17.55 -2.55
CA THR A 67 -36.11 18.99 -2.63
C THR A 67 -35.94 19.71 -1.30
N GLN A 68 -36.31 19.07 -0.18
CA GLN A 68 -36.18 19.64 1.16
C GLN A 68 -34.72 19.90 1.56
N VAL A 69 -33.76 19.13 1.03
CA VAL A 69 -32.33 19.28 1.32
C VAL A 69 -31.71 20.35 0.41
N LYS A 70 -32.21 20.51 -0.83
CA LYS A 70 -31.74 21.55 -1.77
C LYS A 70 -32.02 22.97 -1.30
N GLU A 71 -33.07 23.19 -0.52
CA GLU A 71 -33.45 24.53 -0.02
C GLU A 71 -32.60 24.98 1.19
N LEU A 72 -31.78 24.08 1.76
CA LEU A 72 -30.97 24.32 2.96
C LEU A 72 -29.49 24.62 2.68
N ILE A 73 -29.05 24.53 1.41
CA ILE A 73 -27.67 24.73 0.94
C ILE A 73 -27.67 25.84 -0.11
#